data_AF-A0A0J8DSS9-F1
#
_entry.id   AF-A0A0J8DSS9-F1
#
_cell.length_a   1.000
_cell.length_b   1.000
_cell.length_c   1.000
_cell.angle_alpha   90.00
_cell.angle_beta   90.00
_cell.angle_gamma   90.00
#
_symmetry.space_group_name_H-M   'P 1'
#
loop_
_entity.id
_entity.type
_entity.pdbx_description
1 polymer ?
#
loop_
_entity_poly.entity_id
_entity_poly.type
_entity_poly.pdbx_seq_one_letter_code
_entity_poly.pdbx_strand_id
1 'polypeptide(L)'
;ILSTLNGRLETSIFDDVMSNANQYQRKAEQKRFPWERVPEFPADKFLCILDRISSPEQRAQLAPLHALVEKHVGGSIMYSVRSADALLVRFLSVESKFASPDPSEVVIQSLLATQTPEYVANCIIAHCALPIRCRLIMLLLETLELEMWPLVQYLKPTLSGLASCSNQFAMSRISLAARRLMTRSQMLPLEERCLAVRALLEAGNPLIVTEHVELFPAHLMWCSL
;
A
#
# COMPACT_ATOMS: atom_id res chain seq x y z
N ILE A 1 -5.55 -11.52 21.32
CA ILE A 1 -4.63 -12.57 20.80
C ILE A 1 -3.66 -13.01 21.89
N LEU A 2 -2.85 -12.13 22.49
CA LEU A 2 -1.94 -12.54 23.56
C LEU A 2 -2.67 -13.07 24.81
N SER A 3 -3.80 -12.46 25.20
CA SER A 3 -4.66 -12.95 26.29
C SER A 3 -5.23 -14.35 26.06
N THR A 4 -5.51 -14.72 24.81
CA THR A 4 -6.04 -16.04 24.44
C THR A 4 -4.95 -17.11 24.30
N LEU A 5 -3.68 -16.69 24.23
CA LEU A 5 -2.50 -17.56 24.14
C LEU A 5 -1.87 -17.84 25.52
N ASN A 6 -2.29 -17.11 26.55
CA ASN A 6 -1.81 -17.30 27.91
C ASN A 6 -2.16 -18.73 28.41
N GLY A 7 -1.16 -19.47 28.86
CA GLY A 7 -1.28 -20.86 29.32
C GLY A 7 -1.23 -21.94 28.24
N ARG A 8 -1.11 -21.57 26.95
CA ARG A 8 -0.97 -22.51 25.82
C ARG A 8 0.46 -22.57 25.25
N LEU A 9 1.29 -21.61 25.63
CA LEU A 9 2.66 -21.48 25.17
C LEU A 9 3.64 -21.87 26.27
N GLU A 10 4.85 -22.25 25.86
CA GLU A 10 5.98 -22.33 26.78
C GLU A 10 6.18 -20.95 27.43
N THR A 11 6.35 -20.95 28.75
CA THR A 11 6.43 -19.72 29.55
C THR A 11 7.58 -18.82 29.10
N SER A 12 8.72 -19.42 28.74
CA SER A 12 9.90 -18.73 28.21
C SER A 12 9.59 -17.86 26.98
N ILE A 13 8.89 -18.42 26.01
CA ILE A 13 8.52 -17.74 24.76
C ILE A 13 7.44 -16.70 25.01
N PHE A 14 6.45 -17.02 25.86
CA PHE A 14 5.40 -16.07 26.21
C PHE A 14 5.96 -14.83 26.91
N ASP A 15 6.91 -15.02 27.84
CA ASP A 15 7.58 -13.95 28.55
C ASP A 15 8.43 -13.09 27.59
N ASP A 16 9.12 -13.70 26.62
CA ASP A 16 9.85 -12.98 25.57
C ASP A 16 8.91 -12.12 24.71
N VAL A 17 7.77 -12.68 24.26
CA VAL A 17 6.77 -11.95 23.47
C VAL A 17 6.16 -10.80 24.28
N MET A 18 5.79 -11.05 25.54
CA MET A 18 5.22 -10.04 26.43
C MET A 18 6.23 -8.96 26.78
N SER A 19 7.49 -9.31 27.00
CA SER A 19 8.58 -8.35 27.26
C SER A 19 8.76 -7.40 26.07
N ASN A 20 8.82 -7.94 24.85
CA ASN A 20 8.92 -7.14 23.62
C ASN A 20 7.66 -6.27 23.39
N ALA A 21 6.46 -6.81 23.63
CA ALA A 21 5.22 -6.06 23.53
C ALA A 21 5.16 -4.89 24.52
N ASN A 22 5.51 -5.15 25.79
CA ASN A 22 5.57 -4.12 26.83
C ASN A 22 6.64 -3.07 26.53
N GLN A 23 7.80 -3.48 26.01
CA GLN A 23 8.85 -2.55 25.60
C GLN A 23 8.38 -1.64 24.45
N TYR A 24 7.68 -2.21 23.47
CA TYR A 24 7.09 -1.45 22.37
C TYR A 24 6.02 -0.48 22.87
N GLN A 25 5.10 -0.95 23.72
CA GLN A 25 4.06 -0.11 24.32
C GLN A 25 4.65 1.07 25.08
N ARG A 26 5.65 0.83 25.95
CA ARG A 26 6.34 1.91 26.67
C ARG A 26 6.98 2.92 25.74
N LYS A 27 7.59 2.47 24.64
CA LYS A 27 8.19 3.36 23.63
C LYS A 27 7.12 4.15 22.88
N ALA A 28 5.95 3.57 22.62
CA ALA A 28 4.84 4.21 21.93
C ALA A 28 4.13 5.25 22.82
N GLU A 29 4.02 5.00 24.13
CA GLU A 29 3.36 5.89 25.10
C GLU A 29 4.24 7.04 25.59
N GLN A 30 5.55 7.01 25.32
CA GLN A 30 6.44 8.11 25.63
C GLN A 30 5.95 9.39 24.93
N LYS A 31 5.80 10.47 25.72
CA LYS A 31 5.50 11.80 25.19
C LYS A 31 6.67 12.23 24.32
N ARG A 32 6.44 12.25 23.01
CA ARG A 32 7.41 12.63 21.98
C ARG A 32 7.15 14.03 21.50
N PHE A 33 8.20 14.68 21.00
CA PHE A 33 8.03 15.93 20.27
C PHE A 33 7.34 15.67 18.92
N PRO A 34 6.59 16.64 18.35
CA PRO A 34 5.81 16.43 17.12
C PRO A 34 6.63 15.98 15.90
N TRP A 35 7.93 16.29 15.86
CA TRP A 35 8.84 15.91 14.77
C TRP A 35 9.54 14.56 14.98
N GLU A 36 9.39 13.93 16.15
CA GLU A 36 9.97 12.61 16.42
C GLU A 36 9.10 11.52 15.80
N ARG A 37 9.75 10.62 15.04
CA ARG A 37 9.05 9.49 14.42
C ARG A 37 8.53 8.53 15.48
N VAL A 38 7.29 8.06 15.31
CA VAL A 38 6.70 6.98 16.12
C VAL A 38 7.55 5.72 15.95
N PRO A 39 7.80 4.94 17.03
CA PRO A 39 8.62 3.75 16.89
C PRO A 39 7.86 2.73 16.04
N GLU A 40 8.54 2.13 15.06
CA GLU A 40 7.94 1.12 14.21
C GLU A 40 7.69 -0.18 14.98
N PHE A 41 6.62 -0.88 14.60
CA PHE A 41 6.29 -2.18 15.17
C PHE A 41 7.44 -3.16 14.89
N PRO A 42 8.04 -3.80 15.91
CA PRO A 42 9.23 -4.62 15.74
C PRO A 42 8.88 -6.03 15.23
N ALA A 43 8.30 -6.10 14.02
CA ALA A 43 7.80 -7.34 13.41
C ALA A 43 8.90 -8.42 13.35
N ASP A 44 10.11 -8.06 12.92
CA ASP A 44 11.22 -9.02 12.76
C ASP A 44 11.63 -9.67 14.09
N LYS A 45 11.56 -8.91 15.20
CA LYS A 45 11.87 -9.46 16.53
C LYS A 45 10.81 -10.46 16.96
N PHE A 46 9.54 -10.18 16.68
CA PHE A 46 8.46 -11.11 16.96
C PHE A 46 8.59 -12.38 16.10
N LEU A 47 8.91 -12.26 14.80
CA LEU A 47 9.14 -13.42 13.93
C LEU A 47 10.29 -14.29 14.45
N CYS A 48 11.44 -13.68 14.79
CA CYS A 48 12.58 -14.42 15.36
C CYS A 48 12.24 -15.18 16.66
N ILE A 49 11.30 -14.68 17.47
CA ILE A 49 10.85 -15.36 18.69
C ILE A 49 9.90 -16.51 18.32
N LEU A 50 9.01 -16.30 17.36
CA LEU A 50 8.05 -17.31 16.90
C LEU A 50 8.72 -18.45 16.14
N ASP A 51 9.79 -18.18 15.41
CA ASP A 51 10.55 -19.17 14.62
C ASP A 51 11.33 -20.16 15.48
N ARG A 52 11.60 -19.82 16.76
CA ARG A 52 12.24 -20.74 17.73
C ARG A 52 11.35 -21.96 18.05
N ILE A 53 10.07 -21.87 17.73
CA ILE A 53 9.08 -22.89 18.07
C ILE A 53 9.18 -24.01 17.06
N SER A 54 9.61 -25.18 17.53
CA SER A 54 9.77 -26.37 16.70
C SER A 54 8.53 -27.26 16.67
N SER A 55 7.66 -27.16 17.68
CA SER A 55 6.47 -28.01 17.79
C SER A 55 5.37 -27.62 16.78
N PRO A 56 4.84 -28.56 15.98
CA PRO A 56 3.81 -28.28 14.98
C PRO A 56 2.48 -27.85 15.60
N GLU A 57 2.13 -28.39 16.79
CA GLU A 57 0.90 -28.04 17.50
C GLU A 57 0.93 -26.60 18.02
N GLN A 58 2.06 -26.17 18.56
CA GLN A 58 2.27 -24.79 19.02
C GLN A 58 2.30 -23.81 17.83
N ARG A 59 2.90 -24.20 16.70
CA ARG A 59 2.83 -23.41 15.46
C ARG A 59 1.41 -23.20 14.97
N ALA A 60 0.57 -24.25 14.99
CA ALA A 60 -0.83 -24.13 14.60
C ALA A 60 -1.61 -23.16 15.51
N GLN A 61 -1.34 -23.18 16.81
CA GLN A 61 -1.94 -22.25 17.77
C GLN A 61 -1.46 -20.80 17.60
N LEU A 62 -0.24 -20.63 17.10
CA LEU A 62 0.38 -19.33 16.84
C LEU A 62 0.15 -18.78 15.45
N ALA A 63 -0.42 -19.57 14.54
CA ALA A 63 -0.82 -19.14 13.20
C ALA A 63 -1.51 -17.75 13.16
N PRO A 64 -2.49 -17.42 14.04
CA PRO A 64 -3.10 -16.08 14.03
C PRO A 64 -2.14 -14.96 14.47
N LEU A 65 -1.19 -15.24 15.37
CA LEU A 65 -0.19 -14.26 15.78
C LEU A 65 0.87 -14.08 14.68
N HIS A 66 1.34 -15.18 14.09
CA HIS A 66 2.27 -15.18 12.97
C HIS A 66 1.70 -14.38 11.79
N ALA A 67 0.47 -14.67 11.38
CA ALA A 67 -0.21 -13.97 10.29
C ALA A 67 -0.40 -12.47 10.59
N LEU A 68 -0.53 -12.07 11.86
CA LEU A 68 -0.59 -10.66 12.24
C LEU A 68 0.79 -10.01 12.15
N VAL A 69 1.83 -10.67 12.64
CA VAL A 69 3.20 -10.13 12.61
C VAL A 69 3.69 -10.01 11.17
N GLU A 70 3.44 -11.01 10.32
CA GLU A 70 3.77 -11.00 8.89
C GLU A 70 3.13 -9.83 8.15
N LYS A 71 1.89 -9.48 8.49
CA LYS A 71 1.20 -8.32 7.91
C LYS A 71 1.92 -7.01 8.21
N HIS A 72 2.54 -6.90 9.39
CA HIS A 72 3.27 -5.72 9.83
C HIS A 72 4.77 -5.73 9.47
N VAL A 73 5.24 -6.72 8.70
CA VAL A 73 6.61 -6.72 8.16
C VAL A 73 6.78 -5.54 7.20
N GLY A 74 7.79 -4.70 7.46
CA GLY A 74 8.00 -3.43 6.76
C GLY A 74 7.33 -2.23 7.41
N GLY A 75 6.75 -2.38 8.61
CA GLY A 75 6.18 -1.30 9.40
C GLY A 75 4.71 -1.01 9.14
N SER A 76 4.13 -0.10 9.94
CA SER A 76 2.71 0.25 9.89
C SER A 76 2.32 0.90 8.56
N ILE A 77 3.20 1.73 8.00
CA ILE A 77 2.96 2.40 6.72
C ILE A 77 2.90 1.37 5.59
N MET A 78 3.83 0.41 5.55
CA MET A 78 3.81 -0.66 4.54
C MET A 78 2.58 -1.56 4.68
N TYR A 79 2.14 -1.85 5.90
CA TYR A 79 0.88 -2.55 6.14
C TYR A 79 -0.31 -1.78 5.54
N SER A 80 -0.37 -0.46 5.71
CA SER A 80 -1.39 0.38 5.10
C SER A 80 -1.34 0.33 3.56
N VAL A 81 -0.14 0.35 2.96
CA VAL A 81 0.02 0.23 1.49
C VAL A 81 -0.50 -1.12 1.01
N ARG A 82 -0.10 -2.22 1.66
CA ARG A 82 -0.56 -3.58 1.33
C ARG A 82 -2.07 -3.73 1.52
N SER A 83 -2.64 -3.08 2.53
CA SER A 83 -4.08 -3.09 2.76
C SER A 83 -4.83 -2.35 1.65
N ALA A 84 -4.33 -1.18 1.25
CA ALA A 84 -4.86 -0.44 0.11
C ALA A 84 -4.74 -1.26 -1.19
N ASP A 85 -3.59 -1.90 -1.42
CA ASP A 85 -3.37 -2.78 -2.57
C ASP A 85 -4.39 -3.92 -2.61
N ALA A 86 -4.59 -4.62 -1.49
CA ALA A 86 -5.55 -5.72 -1.40
C ALA A 86 -6.98 -5.26 -1.72
N LEU A 87 -7.37 -4.04 -1.31
CA LEU A 87 -8.67 -3.46 -1.66
C LEU A 87 -8.77 -3.15 -3.16
N LEU A 88 -7.72 -2.58 -3.76
CA LEU A 88 -7.66 -2.30 -5.20
C LEU A 88 -7.69 -3.59 -6.04
N VAL A 89 -6.93 -4.62 -5.63
CA VAL A 89 -6.92 -5.94 -6.27
C VAL A 89 -8.29 -6.60 -6.18
N ARG A 90 -8.95 -6.56 -5.01
CA ARG A 90 -10.30 -7.09 -4.86
C ARG A 90 -11.29 -6.36 -5.75
N PHE A 91 -11.19 -5.04 -5.84
CA PHE A 91 -12.01 -4.25 -6.76
C PHE A 91 -11.78 -4.69 -8.21
N LEU A 92 -10.54 -4.76 -8.65
CA LEU A 92 -10.17 -5.17 -10.00
C LEU A 92 -10.60 -6.60 -10.33
N SER A 93 -10.50 -7.53 -9.37
CA SER A 93 -10.87 -8.94 -9.58
C SER A 93 -12.35 -9.16 -9.89
N VAL A 94 -13.22 -8.27 -9.41
CA VAL A 94 -14.65 -8.29 -9.73
C VAL A 94 -14.87 -7.64 -11.08
N GLU A 95 -14.36 -6.42 -11.26
CA GLU A 95 -14.71 -5.57 -12.42
C GLU A 95 -14.03 -6.00 -13.71
N SER A 96 -12.88 -6.66 -13.63
CA SER A 96 -12.25 -7.31 -14.79
C SER A 96 -13.13 -8.39 -15.43
N LYS A 97 -14.01 -9.04 -14.64
CA LYS A 97 -14.97 -10.03 -15.16
C LYS A 97 -16.12 -9.36 -15.90
N PHE A 98 -16.51 -8.15 -15.49
CA PHE A 98 -17.56 -7.36 -16.13
C PHE A 98 -17.03 -6.43 -17.23
N ALA A 99 -15.82 -6.70 -17.75
CA ALA A 99 -15.25 -5.93 -18.85
C ALA A 99 -15.95 -6.21 -20.20
N SER A 100 -16.73 -7.30 -20.31
CA SER A 100 -17.57 -7.61 -21.47
C SER A 100 -18.79 -6.68 -21.52
N PRO A 101 -19.33 -6.39 -22.72
CA PRO A 101 -20.49 -5.52 -22.86
C PRO A 101 -21.77 -6.13 -22.26
N ASP A 102 -21.90 -7.46 -22.27
CA ASP A 102 -23.08 -8.15 -21.76
C ASP A 102 -22.82 -8.75 -20.36
N PRO A 103 -23.50 -8.25 -19.31
CA PRO A 103 -23.33 -8.76 -17.95
C PRO A 103 -23.92 -10.16 -17.76
N SER A 104 -24.91 -10.54 -18.57
CA SER A 104 -25.52 -11.87 -18.56
C SER A 104 -24.53 -12.96 -18.97
N GLU A 105 -23.64 -12.66 -19.92
CA GLU A 105 -22.60 -13.59 -20.36
C GLU A 105 -21.62 -13.91 -19.23
N VAL A 106 -21.26 -12.91 -18.40
CA VAL A 106 -20.39 -13.08 -17.24
C VAL A 106 -20.99 -14.04 -16.23
N VAL A 107 -22.30 -13.95 -15.98
CA VAL A 107 -23.02 -14.85 -15.07
C VAL A 107 -22.99 -16.27 -15.60
N ILE A 108 -23.28 -16.45 -16.89
CA ILE A 108 -23.28 -17.77 -17.54
C ILE A 108 -21.87 -18.37 -17.50
N GLN A 109 -20.84 -17.63 -17.89
CA GLN A 109 -19.45 -18.08 -17.85
C GLN A 109 -19.00 -18.41 -16.41
N SER A 110 -19.40 -17.63 -15.41
CA SER A 110 -19.03 -17.87 -14.01
C SER A 110 -19.70 -19.12 -13.44
N LEU A 111 -20.96 -19.39 -13.81
CA LEU A 111 -21.67 -20.60 -13.43
C LEU A 111 -21.11 -21.84 -14.14
N LEU A 112 -20.70 -21.71 -15.41
CA LEU A 112 -20.03 -22.78 -16.17
C LEU A 112 -18.63 -23.09 -15.62
N ALA A 113 -17.94 -22.10 -15.04
CA ALA A 113 -16.62 -22.25 -14.42
C ALA A 113 -16.65 -22.89 -13.02
N THR A 114 -17.71 -23.62 -12.65
CA THR A 114 -17.87 -24.31 -11.36
C THR A 114 -17.79 -23.43 -10.11
N GLN A 115 -18.11 -22.14 -10.24
CA GLN A 115 -18.16 -21.25 -9.08
C GLN A 115 -19.47 -21.45 -8.30
N THR A 116 -19.42 -21.27 -6.99
CA THR A 116 -20.62 -21.37 -6.16
C THR A 116 -21.60 -20.25 -6.53
N PRO A 117 -22.92 -20.52 -6.54
CA PRO A 117 -23.91 -19.51 -6.90
C PRO A 117 -23.86 -18.28 -5.98
N GLU A 118 -23.51 -18.49 -4.71
CA GLU A 118 -23.29 -17.41 -3.73
C GLU A 118 -22.16 -16.46 -4.14
N TYR A 119 -21.05 -17.00 -4.65
CA TYR A 119 -19.94 -16.19 -5.12
C TYR A 119 -20.34 -15.34 -6.34
N VAL A 120 -21.09 -15.93 -7.28
CA VAL A 120 -21.59 -15.23 -8.46
C VAL A 120 -22.57 -14.12 -8.05
N ALA A 121 -23.51 -14.41 -7.15
CA ALA A 121 -24.43 -13.42 -6.61
C ALA A 121 -23.69 -12.24 -5.95
N ASN A 122 -22.67 -12.53 -5.13
CA ASN A 122 -21.84 -11.50 -4.51
C ASN A 122 -21.10 -10.63 -5.54
N CYS A 123 -20.61 -11.22 -6.65
CA CYS A 123 -19.97 -10.47 -7.72
C CYS A 123 -20.96 -9.55 -8.45
N ILE A 124 -22.17 -10.03 -8.72
CA ILE A 124 -23.23 -9.22 -9.35
C ILE A 124 -23.62 -8.05 -8.44
N ILE A 125 -23.87 -8.31 -7.15
CA ILE A 125 -24.20 -7.26 -6.17
C ILE A 125 -23.08 -6.22 -6.11
N ALA A 126 -21.83 -6.66 -6.08
CA ALA A 126 -20.67 -5.78 -6.08
C ALA A 126 -20.59 -4.91 -7.35
N HIS A 127 -20.90 -5.46 -8.52
CA HIS A 127 -20.93 -4.73 -9.79
C HIS A 127 -22.13 -3.77 -9.89
N CYS A 128 -23.31 -4.14 -9.39
CA CYS A 128 -24.47 -3.22 -9.31
C CYS A 128 -24.15 -1.98 -8.45
N ALA A 129 -23.28 -2.12 -7.44
CA ALA A 129 -22.80 -1.03 -6.60
C ALA A 129 -21.57 -0.28 -7.18
N LEU A 130 -21.25 -0.48 -8.47
CA LEU A 130 -20.06 0.08 -9.13
C LEU A 130 -19.90 1.60 -8.93
N PRO A 131 -20.92 2.46 -9.13
CA PRO A 131 -20.73 3.92 -9.02
C PRO A 131 -20.21 4.37 -7.64
N ILE A 132 -20.70 3.74 -6.57
CA ILE A 132 -20.30 4.04 -5.19
C ILE A 132 -18.87 3.55 -4.95
N ARG A 133 -18.56 2.34 -5.41
CA ARG A 133 -17.21 1.75 -5.30
C ARG A 133 -16.18 2.55 -6.09
N CYS A 134 -16.52 3.04 -7.29
CA CYS A 134 -15.66 3.93 -8.06
C CYS A 134 -15.28 5.19 -7.29
N ARG A 135 -16.24 5.81 -6.60
CA ARG A 135 -15.99 7.00 -5.78
C ARG A 135 -15.04 6.69 -4.62
N LEU A 136 -15.23 5.55 -3.95
CA LEU A 136 -14.34 5.11 -2.87
C LEU A 136 -12.92 4.83 -3.37
N ILE A 137 -12.78 4.19 -4.53
CA ILE A 137 -11.48 3.90 -5.14
C ILE A 137 -10.78 5.19 -5.56
N MET A 138 -11.50 6.17 -6.11
CA MET A 138 -10.93 7.49 -6.42
C MET A 138 -10.38 8.18 -5.17
N LEU A 139 -11.14 8.21 -4.07
CA LEU A 139 -10.67 8.77 -2.80
C LEU A 139 -9.44 8.04 -2.28
N LEU A 140 -9.43 6.70 -2.37
CA LEU A 140 -8.27 5.89 -1.97
C LEU A 140 -7.03 6.24 -2.81
N LEU A 141 -7.16 6.38 -4.13
CA LEU A 141 -6.05 6.77 -5.02
C LEU A 141 -5.54 8.19 -4.72
N GLU A 142 -6.43 9.12 -4.37
CA GLU A 142 -6.06 10.47 -3.94
C GLU A 142 -5.29 10.45 -2.61
N THR A 143 -5.75 9.68 -1.62
CA THR A 143 -5.03 9.51 -0.33
C THR A 143 -3.66 8.86 -0.54
N LEU A 144 -3.57 7.84 -1.39
CA LEU A 144 -2.30 7.19 -1.74
C LEU A 144 -1.31 8.18 -2.39
N GLU A 145 -1.79 9.11 -3.19
CA GLU A 145 -0.96 10.15 -3.80
C GLU A 145 -0.38 11.14 -2.79
N LEU A 146 -1.17 11.52 -1.79
CA LEU A 146 -0.82 12.56 -0.82
C LEU A 146 0.00 12.02 0.35
N GLU A 147 -0.40 10.90 0.94
CA GLU A 147 0.13 10.44 2.23
C GLU A 147 1.17 9.31 2.09
N MET A 148 1.12 8.55 0.99
CA MET A 148 1.88 7.31 0.84
C MET A 148 2.98 7.39 -0.22
N TRP A 149 3.32 8.60 -0.68
CA TRP A 149 4.47 8.82 -1.54
C TRP A 149 5.78 8.63 -0.76
N PRO A 150 6.81 7.91 -1.27
CA PRO A 150 6.96 7.28 -2.59
C PRO A 150 6.57 5.78 -2.63
N LEU A 151 5.95 5.24 -1.58
CA LEU A 151 5.62 3.80 -1.47
C LEU A 151 4.59 3.32 -2.49
N VAL A 152 3.96 4.23 -3.24
CA VAL A 152 3.09 3.94 -4.39
C VAL A 152 3.78 3.04 -5.43
N GLN A 153 5.12 3.01 -5.48
CA GLN A 153 5.85 2.08 -6.35
C GLN A 153 5.52 0.60 -6.13
N TYR A 154 5.11 0.20 -4.92
CA TYR A 154 4.72 -1.18 -4.63
C TYR A 154 3.36 -1.55 -5.23
N LEU A 155 2.55 -0.55 -5.60
CA LEU A 155 1.22 -0.70 -6.21
C LEU A 155 1.26 -0.79 -7.74
N LYS A 156 2.46 -0.72 -8.36
CA LYS A 156 2.63 -0.76 -9.82
C LYS A 156 1.83 -1.85 -10.55
N PRO A 157 1.83 -3.13 -10.13
CA PRO A 157 1.05 -4.15 -10.85
C PRO A 157 -0.44 -3.87 -10.83
N THR A 158 -0.96 -3.45 -9.67
CA THR A 158 -2.38 -3.17 -9.46
C THR A 158 -2.82 -1.90 -10.21
N LEU A 159 -2.00 -0.84 -10.19
CA LEU A 159 -2.23 0.38 -10.96
C LEU A 159 -2.21 0.12 -12.46
N SER A 160 -1.31 -0.75 -12.95
CA SER A 160 -1.29 -1.16 -14.36
C SER A 160 -2.58 -1.87 -14.77
N GLY A 161 -3.11 -2.72 -13.89
CA GLY A 161 -4.41 -3.35 -14.08
C GLY A 161 -5.54 -2.31 -14.17
N LEU A 162 -5.62 -1.38 -13.21
CA LEU A 162 -6.64 -0.33 -13.19
C LEU A 162 -6.53 0.60 -14.42
N ALA A 163 -5.32 0.91 -14.87
CA ALA A 163 -5.06 1.70 -16.06
C ALA A 163 -5.57 1.04 -17.36
N SER A 164 -5.72 -0.28 -17.37
CA SER A 164 -6.18 -1.06 -18.52
C SER A 164 -7.72 -1.19 -18.57
N CYS A 165 -8.42 -0.88 -17.47
CA CYS A 165 -9.88 -0.94 -17.39
C CYS A 165 -10.52 0.35 -17.96
N SER A 166 -10.53 0.54 -19.28
CA SER A 166 -11.15 1.70 -19.93
C SER A 166 -12.55 1.46 -20.50
N ASN A 167 -13.03 0.22 -20.49
CA ASN A 167 -14.21 -0.19 -21.27
C ASN A 167 -15.54 0.37 -20.72
N GLN A 168 -15.55 0.90 -19.49
CA GLN A 168 -16.74 1.46 -18.87
C GLN A 168 -16.53 2.93 -18.51
N PHE A 169 -17.53 3.77 -18.78
CA PHE A 169 -17.47 5.21 -18.48
C PHE A 169 -17.16 5.50 -17.00
N ALA A 170 -17.76 4.71 -16.08
CA ALA A 170 -17.53 4.84 -14.64
C ALA A 170 -16.06 4.53 -14.23
N MET A 171 -15.35 3.72 -15.02
CA MET A 171 -13.95 3.33 -14.79
C MET A 171 -12.95 4.28 -15.44
N SER A 172 -13.37 5.06 -16.44
CA SER A 172 -12.48 5.97 -17.19
C SER A 172 -11.68 6.90 -16.26
N ARG A 173 -12.32 7.49 -15.25
CA ARG A 173 -11.69 8.38 -14.26
C ARG A 173 -10.64 7.67 -13.41
N ILE A 174 -10.94 6.44 -12.98
CA ILE A 174 -10.02 5.61 -12.19
C ILE A 174 -8.82 5.20 -13.05
N SER A 175 -9.05 4.79 -14.30
CA SER A 175 -7.99 4.42 -15.22
C SER A 175 -7.03 5.59 -15.49
N LEU A 176 -7.56 6.82 -15.63
CA LEU A 176 -6.76 8.02 -15.80
C LEU A 176 -5.97 8.38 -14.54
N ALA A 177 -6.59 8.27 -13.36
CA ALA A 177 -5.93 8.49 -12.08
C ALA A 177 -4.79 7.49 -11.84
N ALA A 178 -5.02 6.20 -12.15
CA ALA A 178 -4.00 5.17 -12.06
C ALA A 178 -2.81 5.45 -12.99
N ARG A 179 -3.08 5.86 -14.25
CA ARG A 179 -2.03 6.29 -15.19
C ARG A 179 -1.26 7.50 -14.67
N ARG A 180 -1.94 8.50 -14.11
CA ARG A 180 -1.30 9.68 -13.49
C ARG A 180 -0.32 9.26 -12.40
N LEU A 181 -0.74 8.38 -11.50
CA LEU A 181 0.12 7.87 -10.41
C LEU A 181 1.32 7.10 -10.93
N MET A 182 1.11 6.23 -11.93
CA MET A 182 2.20 5.50 -12.58
C MET A 182 3.21 6.44 -13.24
N THR A 183 2.76 7.42 -14.02
CA THR A 183 3.63 8.42 -14.66
C THR A 183 4.41 9.20 -13.61
N ARG A 184 3.75 9.65 -12.54
CA ARG A 184 4.42 10.34 -11.44
C ARG A 184 5.50 9.48 -10.79
N SER A 185 5.31 8.16 -10.72
CA SER A 185 6.28 7.23 -10.10
C SER A 185 7.49 6.94 -10.99
N GLN A 186 7.36 7.20 -12.29
CA GLN A 186 8.44 7.07 -13.27
C GLN A 186 9.21 8.39 -13.45
N MET A 187 8.64 9.51 -13.04
CA MET A 187 9.33 10.79 -13.08
C MET A 187 10.32 10.90 -11.92
N LEU A 188 11.56 11.28 -12.25
CA LEU A 188 12.57 11.70 -11.30
C LEU A 188 11.98 12.75 -10.33
N PRO A 189 12.39 12.81 -9.05
CA PRO A 189 12.00 13.90 -8.16
C PRO A 189 12.35 15.27 -8.79
N LEU A 190 11.62 16.32 -8.38
CA LEU A 190 11.74 17.65 -9.00
C LEU A 190 13.19 18.16 -8.99
N GLU A 191 13.89 17.97 -7.88
CA GLU A 191 15.29 18.40 -7.71
C GLU A 191 16.22 17.71 -8.71
N GLU A 192 16.11 16.40 -8.87
CA GLU A 192 16.88 15.63 -9.85
C GLU A 192 16.52 16.02 -11.29
N ARG A 193 15.25 16.34 -11.57
CA ARG A 193 14.84 16.89 -12.88
C ARG A 193 15.46 18.25 -13.14
N CYS A 194 15.49 19.14 -12.15
CA CYS A 194 16.13 20.45 -12.27
C CYS A 194 17.63 20.30 -12.55
N LEU A 195 18.30 19.39 -11.85
CA LEU A 195 19.72 19.07 -12.08
C LEU A 195 19.95 18.46 -13.47
N ALA A 196 19.12 17.53 -13.91
CA ALA A 196 19.22 16.92 -15.23
C ALA A 196 19.00 17.94 -16.36
N VAL A 197 18.00 18.81 -16.23
CA VAL A 197 17.75 19.89 -17.20
C VAL A 197 18.91 20.89 -17.20
N ARG A 198 19.43 21.26 -16.03
CA ARG A 198 20.61 22.14 -15.92
C ARG A 198 21.83 21.52 -16.59
N ALA A 199 22.11 20.25 -16.34
CA ALA A 199 23.21 19.53 -16.97
C ALA A 199 23.06 19.44 -18.50
N LEU A 200 21.83 19.26 -19.00
CA LEU A 200 21.55 19.29 -20.45
C LEU A 200 21.78 20.68 -21.05
N LEU A 201 21.38 21.75 -20.33
CA LEU A 201 21.60 23.13 -20.78
C LEU A 201 23.09 23.50 -20.76
N GLU A 202 23.83 23.08 -19.73
CA GLU A 202 25.28 23.24 -19.62
C GLU A 202 26.03 22.46 -20.71
N ALA A 203 25.59 21.24 -21.03
CA ALA A 203 26.16 20.44 -22.11
C ALA A 203 25.82 20.98 -23.51
N GLY A 204 24.65 21.58 -23.67
CA GLY A 204 24.16 22.13 -24.95
C GLY A 204 24.67 23.53 -25.29
N ASN A 205 25.06 24.33 -24.28
CA ASN A 205 25.56 25.70 -24.46
C ASN A 205 26.64 26.05 -23.41
N PRO A 206 27.92 25.75 -23.68
CA PRO A 206 29.02 26.05 -22.75
C PRO A 206 29.29 27.55 -22.56
N LEU A 207 28.61 28.44 -23.30
CA LEU A 207 28.87 29.89 -23.31
C LEU A 207 27.84 30.74 -22.53
N ILE A 208 26.81 30.15 -21.92
CA ILE A 208 25.73 30.92 -21.25
C ILE A 208 25.83 30.86 -19.72
N VAL A 209 26.56 29.90 -19.14
CA VAL A 209 26.49 29.62 -17.69
C VAL A 209 27.48 30.42 -16.84
N THR A 210 28.34 31.23 -17.45
CA THR A 210 29.31 32.05 -16.71
C THR A 210 28.76 33.37 -16.16
N GLU A 211 27.53 33.79 -16.49
CA GLU A 211 27.07 35.16 -16.14
C GLU A 211 25.95 35.26 -15.09
N HIS A 212 25.36 34.17 -14.60
CA HIS A 212 24.33 34.25 -13.55
C HIS A 212 24.52 33.21 -12.45
N VAL A 213 25.66 33.29 -11.76
CA VAL A 213 25.80 32.78 -10.39
C VAL A 213 25.77 33.97 -9.46
N GLU A 214 24.60 34.58 -9.27
CA GLU A 214 24.31 35.38 -8.08
C GLU A 214 22.80 35.64 -8.01
N LEU A 215 22.24 35.44 -6.80
CA LEU A 215 20.88 35.77 -6.36
C LEU A 215 19.78 34.72 -6.58
N PHE A 216 19.85 33.64 -5.79
CA PHE A 216 18.64 33.16 -5.11
C PHE A 216 18.82 33.32 -3.59
N PRO A 217 18.06 34.21 -2.92
CA PRO A 217 18.18 34.39 -1.48
C PRO A 217 17.61 33.19 -0.74
N ALA A 218 18.43 32.61 0.15
CA ALA A 218 18.19 31.41 0.97
C ALA A 218 16.95 31.46 1.92
N HIS A 219 16.09 32.47 1.81
CA HIS A 219 14.94 32.68 2.69
C HIS A 219 13.66 31.93 2.29
N LEU A 220 13.62 31.24 1.14
CA LEU A 220 12.43 30.49 0.69
C LEU A 220 12.52 28.97 0.93
N MET A 221 13.56 28.47 1.59
CA MET A 221 13.72 27.03 1.89
C MET A 221 12.94 26.55 3.13
N TRP A 222 12.11 27.40 3.74
CA TRP A 222 11.32 27.06 4.94
C TRP A 222 9.82 27.22 4.68
N CYS A 223 9.28 26.46 3.74
CA CYS A 223 7.82 26.26 3.61
C CYS A 223 7.55 24.94 2.88
N SER A 224 7.82 23.81 3.52
CA SER A 224 7.16 22.52 3.23
C SER A 224 7.57 21.48 4.28
N LEU A 225 6.88 21.55 5.43
CA LEU A 225 6.61 20.41 6.30
C LEU A 225 5.09 20.29 6.42
#